data_AF-A0A962IXU4-F1
#
_entry.id   AF-A0A962IXU4-F1
#
_cell.length_a   1.000
_cell.length_b   1.000
_cell.length_c   1.000
_cell.angle_alpha   90.00
_cell.angle_beta   90.00
_cell.angle_gamma   90.00
#
_symmetry.space_group_name_H-M   'P 1'
#
loop_
_entity.id
_entity.type
_entity.pdbx_description
1 polymer ?
#
loop_
_entity_poly.entity_id
_entity_poly.type
_entity_poly.pdbx_seq_one_letter_code
_entity_poly.pdbx_strand_id
1 'polypeptide(L)'
;MKSMFSLLLVSSLLAACTPVSDGTRPIRTQADVDRYNATVSSEGEKLVCSRERVVGSNLPKFVCMTVNQRERLAREAGDVLRDIQGSQQPL
;
A
#
# COMPACT_ATOMS: atom_id res chain seq x y z
N MET A 1 -41.40 23.37 -19.79
CA MET A 1 -41.40 21.90 -19.56
C MET A 1 -40.07 21.22 -19.89
N LYS A 2 -39.35 21.58 -20.97
CA LYS A 2 -38.03 21.01 -21.33
C LYS A 2 -36.96 21.19 -20.25
N SER A 3 -36.93 22.36 -19.61
CA SER A 3 -36.01 22.69 -18.49
C SER A 3 -36.27 21.85 -17.22
N MET A 4 -37.53 21.46 -16.96
CA MET A 4 -37.87 20.61 -15.80
C MET A 4 -37.40 19.16 -15.97
N PHE A 5 -37.51 18.60 -17.18
CA PHE A 5 -36.98 17.26 -17.47
C PHE A 5 -35.46 17.21 -17.33
N SER A 6 -34.76 18.29 -17.72
CA SER A 6 -33.31 18.37 -17.57
C SER A 6 -32.87 18.41 -16.10
N LEU A 7 -33.64 19.08 -15.23
CA LEU A 7 -33.33 19.16 -13.80
C LEU A 7 -33.51 17.80 -13.10
N LEU A 8 -34.54 17.06 -13.47
CA LEU A 8 -34.83 15.71 -12.96
C LEU A 8 -33.75 14.69 -13.33
N LEU A 9 -33.22 14.80 -14.55
CA LEU A 9 -32.10 13.98 -15.03
C LEU A 9 -30.80 14.28 -14.28
N VAL A 10 -30.48 15.55 -14.03
CA VAL A 10 -29.28 15.93 -13.28
C VAL A 10 -29.35 15.48 -11.83
N SER A 11 -30.50 15.65 -11.16
CA SER A 11 -30.67 15.22 -9.76
C SER A 11 -30.52 13.70 -9.57
N SER A 12 -30.96 12.91 -10.56
CA SER A 12 -30.82 11.45 -10.51
C SER A 12 -29.37 10.99 -10.71
N LEU A 13 -28.57 11.70 -11.51
CA LEU A 13 -27.13 11.45 -11.66
C LEU A 13 -26.34 11.77 -10.39
N LEU A 14 -26.69 12.84 -9.66
CA LEU A 14 -26.01 13.18 -8.40
C LEU A 14 -26.28 12.17 -7.28
N ALA A 15 -27.44 11.52 -7.28
CA ALA A 15 -27.77 10.47 -6.31
C ALA A 15 -26.95 9.19 -6.50
N ALA A 16 -26.27 9.02 -7.64
CA ALA A 16 -25.44 7.86 -7.93
C ALA A 16 -24.02 7.95 -7.32
N CYS A 17 -23.67 9.07 -6.66
CA CYS A 17 -22.40 9.19 -5.94
C CYS A 17 -22.42 8.31 -4.68
N THR A 18 -21.83 7.11 -4.76
CA THR A 18 -21.64 6.24 -3.59
C THR A 18 -20.33 6.59 -2.88
N PRO A 19 -20.31 6.66 -1.54
CA PRO A 19 -19.06 6.77 -0.81
C PRO A 19 -18.26 5.49 -1.02
N VAL A 20 -17.05 5.61 -1.58
CA VAL A 20 -16.10 4.50 -1.63
C VAL A 20 -15.72 4.15 -0.19
N SER A 21 -15.96 2.92 0.22
CA SER A 21 -15.60 2.41 1.54
C SER A 21 -14.09 2.50 1.78
N ASP A 22 -13.69 2.92 2.98
CA ASP A 22 -12.28 3.11 3.33
C ASP A 22 -11.47 1.82 3.27
N GLY A 23 -12.11 0.66 3.45
CA GLY A 23 -11.45 -0.66 3.43
C GLY A 23 -10.86 -1.06 2.09
N THR A 24 -11.26 -0.44 0.98
CA THR A 24 -10.79 -0.81 -0.38
C THR A 24 -10.02 0.33 -1.05
N ARG A 25 -9.79 1.46 -0.36
CA ARG A 25 -8.96 2.53 -0.95
C ARG A 25 -7.51 2.07 -1.03
N PRO A 26 -6.87 2.18 -2.20
CA PRO A 26 -5.45 1.89 -2.32
C PRO A 26 -4.65 2.86 -1.46
N ILE A 27 -3.73 2.33 -0.65
CA ILE A 27 -2.80 3.12 0.16
C ILE A 27 -1.81 3.84 -0.76
N ARG A 28 -1.91 5.17 -0.85
CA ARG A 28 -1.08 5.99 -1.74
C ARG A 28 -0.27 7.05 -1.03
N THR A 29 -0.67 7.40 0.19
CA THR A 29 -0.07 8.49 0.98
C THR A 29 0.24 8.02 2.39
N GLN A 30 1.10 8.76 3.08
CA GLN A 30 1.40 8.50 4.48
C GLN A 30 0.15 8.64 5.37
N ALA A 31 -0.73 9.61 5.07
CA ALA A 31 -1.97 9.79 5.82
C ALA A 31 -2.90 8.56 5.74
N ASP A 32 -2.89 7.84 4.62
CA ASP A 32 -3.65 6.59 4.47
C ASP A 32 -3.06 5.46 5.32
N VAL A 33 -1.72 5.41 5.41
CA VAL A 33 -0.99 4.47 6.27
C VAL A 33 -1.30 4.71 7.73
N ASP A 34 -1.28 5.97 8.16
CA ASP A 34 -1.54 6.34 9.55
C ASP A 34 -2.98 6.00 9.95
N ARG A 35 -3.95 6.25 9.04
CA ARG A 35 -5.34 5.85 9.23
C ARG A 35 -5.48 4.33 9.35
N TYR A 36 -4.84 3.57 8.46
CA TYR A 36 -4.86 2.11 8.52
C TYR A 36 -4.24 1.60 9.83
N ASN A 37 -3.05 2.08 10.20
CA ASN A 37 -2.33 1.67 11.40
C ASN A 37 -3.08 2.00 12.70
N ALA A 38 -3.94 3.04 12.69
CA ALA A 38 -4.82 3.35 13.81
C ALA A 38 -5.98 2.34 13.99
N THR A 39 -6.36 1.62 12.93
CA THR A 39 -7.44 0.61 12.98
C THR A 39 -6.93 -0.80 13.32
N VAL A 40 -5.65 -1.06 13.11
CA VAL A 40 -5.05 -2.38 13.32
C VAL A 40 -4.57 -2.53 14.75
N SER A 41 -4.97 -3.63 15.40
CA SER A 41 -4.61 -3.93 16.79
C SER A 41 -3.24 -4.61 16.94
N SER A 42 -2.80 -5.37 15.92
CA SER A 42 -1.54 -6.09 15.93
C SER A 42 -0.40 -5.25 15.34
N GLU A 43 0.67 -5.03 16.10
CA GLU A 43 1.87 -4.32 15.60
C GLU A 43 2.43 -4.97 14.33
N GLY A 44 2.39 -6.31 14.24
CA GLY A 44 2.91 -7.05 13.10
C GLY A 44 2.13 -6.83 11.79
N GLU A 45 0.87 -6.42 11.89
CA GLU A 45 -0.02 -6.14 10.76
C GLU A 45 0.01 -4.67 10.33
N LYS A 46 0.61 -3.78 11.13
CA LYS A 46 0.80 -2.39 10.74
C LYS A 46 1.65 -2.30 9.48
N LEU A 47 1.28 -1.35 8.63
CA LEU A 47 1.99 -1.04 7.40
C LEU A 47 3.18 -0.13 7.69
N VAL A 48 4.29 -0.42 7.03
CA VAL A 48 5.42 0.49 6.93
C VAL A 48 5.77 0.66 5.46
N CYS A 49 5.83 1.92 5.02
CA CYS A 49 6.02 2.26 3.62
C CYS A 49 7.30 3.05 3.39
N SER A 50 7.90 2.85 2.22
CA SER A 50 9.11 3.53 1.76
C SER A 50 8.93 4.02 0.32
N ARG A 51 9.60 5.12 -0.03
CA ARG A 51 9.77 5.51 -1.43
C ARG A 51 11.01 4.81 -1.98
N GLU A 52 10.79 3.73 -2.70
CA GLU A 52 11.85 2.89 -3.24
C GLU A 52 12.13 3.24 -4.70
N ARG A 53 13.42 3.25 -5.06
CA ARG A 53 13.83 3.35 -6.47
C ARG A 53 13.84 1.95 -7.06
N VAL A 54 12.85 1.66 -7.89
CA VAL A 54 12.73 0.35 -8.55
C VAL A 54 13.72 0.29 -9.71
N VAL A 55 14.51 -0.78 -9.77
CA VAL A 55 15.43 -1.04 -10.89
C VAL A 55 14.63 -1.09 -12.20
N GLY A 56 15.07 -0.33 -13.20
CA GLY A 56 14.36 -0.21 -14.48
C GLY A 56 13.27 0.86 -14.52
N SER A 57 13.06 1.63 -13.45
CA SER A 57 12.21 2.83 -13.46
C SER A 57 12.95 4.06 -12.95
N ASN A 58 12.79 5.18 -13.63
CA ASN A 58 13.34 6.46 -13.17
C ASN A 58 12.47 7.14 -12.09
N LEU A 59 11.29 6.60 -11.80
CA LEU A 59 10.36 7.19 -10.83
C LEU A 59 10.34 6.35 -9.54
N PRO A 60 10.52 6.97 -8.36
CA PRO A 60 10.38 6.26 -7.10
C PRO A 60 8.93 5.83 -6.90
N LYS A 61 8.74 4.58 -6.47
CA LYS A 61 7.42 4.04 -6.13
C LYS A 61 7.21 4.06 -4.62
N PHE A 62 5.98 4.33 -4.20
CA PHE A 62 5.58 4.20 -2.81
C PHE A 62 5.19 2.75 -2.56
N VAL A 63 6.04 2.01 -1.85
CA VAL A 63 5.88 0.58 -1.59
C VAL A 63 5.55 0.42 -0.11
N CYS A 64 4.53 -0.38 0.19
CA CYS A 64 4.07 -0.67 1.54
C CYS A 64 4.09 -2.18 1.78
N MET A 65 4.49 -2.58 2.98
CA MET A 65 4.43 -3.95 3.46
C MET A 65 4.13 -3.95 4.96
N THR A 66 3.67 -5.07 5.50
CA THR A 66 3.48 -5.18 6.96
C THR A 66 4.81 -5.32 7.69
N VAL A 67 4.82 -4.99 8.99
CA VAL A 67 6.00 -5.21 9.85
C VAL A 67 6.44 -6.67 9.83
N ASN A 68 5.50 -7.61 9.95
CA ASN A 68 5.81 -9.05 9.89
C ASN A 68 6.44 -9.46 8.56
N GLN A 69 5.95 -8.92 7.44
CA GLN A 69 6.53 -9.18 6.12
C GLN A 69 7.96 -8.64 6.04
N ARG A 70 8.18 -7.41 6.52
CA ARG A 70 9.52 -6.80 6.56
C ARG A 70 10.51 -7.63 7.37
N GLU A 71 10.12 -8.07 8.55
CA GLU A 71 10.98 -8.91 9.40
C GLU A 71 11.30 -10.25 8.75
N ARG A 72 10.31 -10.86 8.10
CA ARG A 72 10.52 -12.13 7.37
C ARG A 72 11.55 -11.94 6.25
N LEU A 73 11.39 -10.89 5.44
CA LEU A 73 12.34 -10.55 4.38
C LEU A 73 13.75 -10.27 4.92
N ALA A 74 13.86 -9.60 6.08
CA ALA A 74 15.14 -9.34 6.72
C ALA A 74 15.84 -10.63 7.19
N ARG A 75 15.09 -11.59 7.74
CA ARG A 75 15.60 -12.92 8.12
C ARG A 75 16.06 -13.72 6.91
N GLU A 76 15.22 -13.80 5.88
CA GLU A 76 15.53 -14.48 4.62
C GLU A 76 16.80 -13.91 3.97
N ALA A 77 16.93 -12.58 3.93
CA ALA A 77 18.13 -11.93 3.40
C ALA A 77 19.38 -12.27 4.21
N GLY A 78 19.29 -12.30 5.54
CA GLY A 78 20.40 -12.70 6.42
C GLY A 78 20.84 -14.15 6.19
N ASP A 79 19.89 -15.06 5.99
CA ASP A 79 20.18 -16.48 5.72
C ASP A 79 20.90 -16.65 4.38
N VAL A 80 20.46 -15.95 3.33
CA VAL A 80 21.14 -15.96 2.02
C VAL A 80 22.57 -15.41 2.11
N LEU A 81 22.77 -14.31 2.85
CA LEU A 81 24.12 -13.75 3.02
C LEU A 81 25.07 -14.72 3.74
N ARG A 82 24.57 -15.44 4.75
CA ARG A 82 25.34 -16.44 5.49
C ARG A 82 25.72 -17.63 4.62
N ASP A 83 24.81 -18.08 3.75
CA ASP A 83 25.09 -19.16 2.78
C ASP A 83 26.17 -18.76 1.76
N ILE A 84 26.11 -17.53 1.25
CA ILE A 84 27.14 -16.97 0.35
C ILE A 84 28.51 -16.90 1.04
N GLN A 85 28.54 -16.52 2.33
CA GLN A 85 29.79 -16.47 3.10
C GLN A 85 30.37 -17.86 3.39
N GLY A 86 29.51 -18.85 3.73
CA GLY A 86 29.93 -20.22 3.96
C GLY A 86 30.48 -20.90 2.70
N SER A 87 29.93 -20.58 1.54
CA SER A 87 30.41 -21.07 0.25
C SER A 87 31.69 -20.37 -0.26
N GLN A 88 32.10 -19.26 0.35
CA GLN A 88 33.33 -18.52 0.01
C GLN A 88 34.54 -18.88 0.88
N GLN A 89 34.48 -19.89 1.75
CA GLN A 89 35.66 -20.36 2.49
C GLN A 89 36.68 -20.99 1.51
N PRO A 90 37.85 -20.37 1.28
CA PRO A 90 38.88 -20.96 0.45
C PRO A 90 39.56 -22.10 1.23
N LEU A 91 39.89 -23.17 0.50
CA LEU A 91 40.66 -24.32 0.98
C LEU A 91 42.13 -23.94 1.26
#